data_AF-A0A967IDN7-F1
#
_entry.id   AF-A0A967IDN7-F1
#
_cell.length_a   1.000
_cell.length_b   1.000
_cell.length_c   1.000
_cell.angle_alpha   90.00
_cell.angle_beta   90.00
_cell.angle_gamma   90.00
#
_symmetry.space_group_name_H-M   'P 1'
#
loop_
_entity.id
_entity.type
_entity.pdbx_description
1 polymer ?
#
loop_
_entity_poly.entity_id
_entity_poly.type
_entity_poly.pdbx_seq_one_letter_code
_entity_poly.pdbx_strand_id
1 'polypeptide(L)'
;MAAGDCLKCHIQAPQDIDEAGMAHQTQVSCLECHEGHPPVAWDIIPACSQCHSGSEHFELTKCLSCHDNPHRPLDITIGQDVTTACLTCHDSQGQQLQQHQSFHSSLSCSSCHEHEHGVVPECLQCHQPHADDMVQADCGKCHQAHKPLDVTYASDLPSAPCGACHGGPMETLADTTAKHGELNCALCHETSHGTIPGCNQCHQPHAESMEPASCRQCHAAHSPVPVAYDEGVESSHCAACHDGTYEQLTTSETKHRDVACAMCHESQHGAIPQCNQCHEPHAAEMTQSDCFSCHQAHKPMPVAYDEQTPSSQCASCHDEAYSVLNASQAKHRELGCAVCHKNEHMSVPRCQECHGQPHSEAMLSKFQSCGDCHGVAHDVLR
;
A
#
# COMPACT_ATOMS: atom_id res chain seq x y z
N MET A 1 76.23 1.63 -25.48
CA MET A 1 75.56 2.85 -25.99
C MET A 1 75.14 3.67 -24.79
N ALA A 2 75.16 5.00 -24.86
CA ALA A 2 74.56 5.84 -23.82
C ALA A 2 73.07 6.02 -24.12
N ALA A 3 72.21 6.22 -23.11
CA ALA A 3 70.76 6.39 -23.31
C ALA A 3 70.40 7.52 -24.31
N GLY A 4 71.21 8.59 -24.37
CA GLY A 4 71.05 9.67 -25.33
C GLY A 4 71.37 9.31 -26.80
N ASP A 5 72.01 8.17 -27.06
CA ASP A 5 72.26 7.70 -28.42
C ASP A 5 71.00 7.14 -29.09
N CYS A 6 70.02 6.68 -28.31
CA CYS A 6 68.75 6.13 -28.80
C CYS A 6 67.92 7.18 -29.56
N LEU A 7 67.90 8.43 -29.09
CA LEU A 7 67.16 9.55 -29.69
C LEU A 7 67.62 9.88 -31.12
N LYS A 8 68.86 9.53 -31.48
CA LYS A 8 69.40 9.78 -32.83
C LYS A 8 68.65 8.98 -33.91
N CYS A 9 68.01 7.87 -33.54
CA CYS A 9 67.28 6.98 -34.45
C CYS A 9 65.81 6.77 -34.06
N HIS A 10 65.47 6.87 -32.76
CA HIS A 10 64.11 6.71 -32.24
C HIS A 10 63.61 8.05 -31.72
N ILE A 11 62.97 8.84 -32.58
CA ILE A 11 62.47 10.18 -32.22
C ILE A 11 61.12 10.09 -31.48
N GLN A 12 60.23 9.20 -31.94
CA GLN A 12 58.87 9.10 -31.41
C GLN A 12 58.81 8.53 -29.99
N ALA A 13 59.57 7.47 -29.70
CA ALA A 13 59.51 6.81 -28.38
C ALA A 13 59.88 7.75 -27.21
N PRO A 14 60.96 8.56 -27.27
CA PRO A 14 61.23 9.56 -26.26
C PRO A 14 60.16 10.66 -26.15
N GLN A 15 59.54 11.06 -27.27
CA GLN A 15 58.42 12.02 -27.26
C GLN A 15 57.20 11.43 -26.56
N ASP A 16 56.83 10.19 -26.90
CA ASP A 16 55.73 9.46 -26.26
C ASP A 16 55.93 9.33 -24.74
N ILE A 17 57.16 9.01 -24.30
CA ILE A 17 57.51 8.93 -22.87
C ILE A 17 57.42 10.31 -22.20
N ASP A 18 57.88 11.37 -22.86
CA ASP A 18 57.83 12.73 -22.32
C ASP A 18 56.39 13.25 -22.20
N GLU A 19 55.54 12.91 -23.18
CA GLU A 19 54.13 13.31 -23.22
C GLU A 19 53.26 12.48 -22.27
N ALA A 20 53.46 11.16 -22.18
CA ALA A 20 52.55 10.24 -21.49
C ALA A 20 53.21 9.00 -20.86
N GLY A 21 54.52 9.00 -20.66
CA GLY A 21 55.27 7.83 -20.15
C GLY A 21 55.10 7.51 -18.66
N MET A 22 54.54 8.44 -17.88
CA MET A 22 54.30 8.26 -16.44
C MET A 22 55.57 7.81 -15.69
N ALA A 23 55.53 6.70 -14.95
CA ALA A 23 56.69 6.16 -14.26
C ALA A 23 57.83 5.79 -15.22
N HIS A 24 57.56 5.51 -16.50
CA HIS A 24 58.61 5.19 -17.47
C HIS A 24 59.49 6.39 -17.83
N GLN A 25 59.06 7.62 -17.50
CA GLN A 25 59.89 8.81 -17.68
C GLN A 25 61.01 8.91 -16.63
N THR A 26 60.82 8.32 -15.45
CA THR A 26 61.70 8.56 -14.29
C THR A 26 62.25 7.31 -13.61
N GLN A 27 61.60 6.16 -13.77
CA GLN A 27 61.92 4.93 -13.04
C GLN A 27 62.61 3.87 -13.91
N VAL A 28 62.64 4.05 -15.23
CA VAL A 28 63.30 3.13 -16.16
C VAL A 28 63.99 3.93 -17.27
N SER A 29 65.18 3.51 -17.65
CA SER A 29 65.89 4.03 -18.82
C SER A 29 65.67 3.16 -20.04
N CYS A 30 65.93 3.71 -21.24
CA CYS A 30 65.79 2.95 -22.49
C CYS A 30 66.59 1.64 -22.48
N LEU A 31 67.74 1.59 -21.81
CA LEU A 31 68.61 0.42 -21.75
C LEU A 31 68.21 -0.58 -20.66
N GLU A 32 67.41 -0.16 -19.68
CA GLU A 32 66.81 -1.06 -18.68
C GLU A 32 65.54 -1.73 -19.22
N CYS A 33 64.85 -1.09 -20.18
CA CYS A 33 63.73 -1.68 -20.89
C CYS A 33 64.15 -2.44 -22.17
N HIS A 34 65.27 -2.05 -22.81
CA HIS A 34 65.77 -2.72 -24.02
C HIS A 34 67.13 -3.40 -23.79
N GLU A 35 67.10 -4.71 -23.53
CA GLU A 35 68.29 -5.56 -23.31
C GLU A 35 68.95 -6.01 -24.63
N GLY A 36 69.04 -5.12 -25.60
CA GLY A 36 69.63 -5.41 -26.91
C GLY A 36 69.15 -4.46 -28.00
N HIS A 37 69.62 -4.68 -29.23
CA HIS A 37 69.19 -3.89 -30.40
C HIS A 37 69.28 -4.73 -31.69
N PRO A 38 68.29 -4.68 -32.59
CA PRO A 38 68.36 -5.35 -33.89
C PRO A 38 69.54 -4.84 -34.75
N PRO A 39 70.18 -5.68 -35.58
CA PRO A 39 69.85 -7.09 -35.85
C PRO A 39 70.48 -8.10 -34.88
N VAL A 40 71.19 -7.63 -33.84
CA VAL A 40 71.94 -8.50 -32.91
C VAL A 40 71.00 -9.24 -31.96
N ALA A 41 69.92 -8.59 -31.54
CA ALA A 41 68.84 -9.18 -30.75
C ALA A 41 67.49 -8.59 -31.18
N TRP A 42 66.47 -9.42 -31.27
CA TRP A 42 65.12 -9.02 -31.71
C TRP A 42 64.12 -8.96 -30.55
N ASP A 43 64.17 -9.95 -29.65
CA ASP A 43 63.36 -10.00 -28.44
C ASP A 43 64.07 -9.28 -27.30
N ILE A 44 64.02 -7.95 -27.33
CA ILE A 44 64.82 -7.07 -26.46
C ILE A 44 64.03 -6.45 -25.31
N ILE A 45 62.71 -6.62 -25.30
CA ILE A 45 61.82 -6.05 -24.26
C ILE A 45 61.51 -7.17 -23.24
N PRO A 46 61.78 -6.96 -21.94
CA PRO A 46 61.46 -7.95 -20.90
C PRO A 46 59.95 -8.10 -20.73
N ALA A 47 59.53 -9.19 -20.08
CA ALA A 47 58.13 -9.37 -19.72
C ALA A 47 57.67 -8.28 -18.73
N CYS A 48 56.49 -7.71 -18.93
CA CYS A 48 55.97 -6.62 -18.09
C CYS A 48 55.95 -7.00 -16.59
N SER A 49 55.67 -8.26 -16.26
CA SER A 49 55.63 -8.78 -14.89
C SER A 49 56.98 -8.78 -14.15
N GLN A 50 58.10 -8.52 -14.83
CA GLN A 50 59.39 -8.33 -14.17
C GLN A 50 59.47 -7.01 -13.40
N CYS A 51 58.70 -6.00 -13.81
CA CYS A 51 58.68 -4.68 -13.18
C CYS A 51 57.31 -4.35 -12.58
N HIS A 52 56.22 -4.86 -13.16
CA HIS A 52 54.86 -4.65 -12.70
C HIS A 52 54.41 -5.81 -11.80
N SER A 53 54.05 -5.52 -10.55
CA SER A 53 53.58 -6.50 -9.57
C SER A 53 52.72 -5.86 -8.49
N GLY A 54 52.08 -6.68 -7.65
CA GLY A 54 51.34 -6.20 -6.46
C GLY A 54 49.86 -5.92 -6.65
N SER A 55 49.28 -6.27 -7.81
CA SER A 55 47.83 -6.29 -8.03
C SER A 55 47.45 -7.45 -8.96
N GLU A 56 46.20 -7.89 -8.90
CA GLU A 56 45.67 -8.95 -9.79
C GLU A 56 45.80 -8.58 -11.27
N HIS A 57 45.75 -7.29 -11.59
CA HIS A 57 45.94 -6.79 -12.95
C HIS A 57 47.29 -7.19 -13.54
N PHE A 58 48.36 -7.17 -12.74
CA PHE A 58 49.71 -7.48 -13.21
C PHE A 58 49.98 -8.98 -13.37
N GLU A 59 49.07 -9.84 -12.90
CA GLU A 59 49.11 -11.28 -13.13
C GLU A 59 48.52 -11.70 -14.49
N LEU A 60 47.94 -10.74 -15.23
CA LEU A 60 47.41 -10.97 -16.58
C LEU A 60 48.54 -11.21 -17.59
N THR A 61 48.30 -12.06 -18.59
CA THR A 61 49.34 -12.51 -19.54
C THR A 61 49.29 -11.81 -20.90
N LYS A 62 48.22 -11.06 -21.21
CA LYS A 62 47.99 -10.42 -22.52
C LYS A 62 48.01 -8.88 -22.42
N CYS A 63 49.05 -8.29 -21.81
CA CYS A 63 49.11 -6.84 -21.56
C CYS A 63 48.93 -5.99 -22.84
N LEU A 64 49.51 -6.45 -23.96
CA LEU A 64 49.42 -5.79 -25.26
C LEU A 64 48.06 -5.92 -25.95
N SER A 65 47.03 -6.52 -25.31
CA SER A 65 45.66 -6.47 -25.83
C SER A 65 44.97 -5.14 -25.57
N CYS A 66 45.52 -4.35 -24.63
CA CYS A 66 45.01 -3.02 -24.29
C CYS A 66 46.12 -1.97 -24.26
N HIS A 67 47.33 -2.36 -23.83
CA HIS A 67 48.49 -1.47 -23.78
C HIS A 67 49.31 -1.56 -25.07
N ASP A 68 48.81 -0.95 -26.15
CA ASP A 68 49.46 -1.03 -27.47
C ASP A 68 50.81 -0.29 -27.53
N ASN A 69 51.02 0.70 -26.65
CA ASN A 69 52.25 1.48 -26.59
C ASN A 69 52.83 1.51 -25.16
N PRO A 70 53.90 0.73 -24.88
CA PRO A 70 54.58 0.76 -23.59
C PRO A 70 55.18 2.12 -23.21
N HIS A 71 55.38 3.02 -24.18
CA HIS A 71 55.83 4.39 -23.93
C HIS A 71 54.69 5.34 -23.53
N ARG A 72 53.43 4.94 -23.71
CA ARG A 72 52.23 5.67 -23.29
C ARG A 72 51.28 4.72 -22.52
N PRO A 73 51.70 4.20 -21.36
CA PRO A 73 51.05 3.06 -20.72
C PRO A 73 49.58 3.28 -20.32
N LEU A 74 49.12 4.52 -20.12
CA LEU A 74 47.71 4.81 -19.81
C LEU A 74 46.85 5.12 -21.03
N ASP A 75 47.45 5.29 -22.20
CA ASP A 75 46.72 5.45 -23.46
C ASP A 75 46.42 4.06 -24.02
N ILE A 76 45.35 3.47 -23.50
CA ILE A 76 44.94 2.11 -23.84
C ILE A 76 43.82 2.08 -24.87
N THR A 77 43.82 1.03 -25.67
CA THR A 77 42.67 0.64 -26.50
C THR A 77 41.94 -0.50 -25.81
N ILE A 78 40.63 -0.63 -26.03
CA ILE A 78 39.84 -1.71 -25.45
C ILE A 78 39.57 -2.75 -26.54
N GLY A 79 40.19 -3.93 -26.39
CA GLY A 79 39.90 -5.11 -27.19
C GLY A 79 38.57 -5.79 -26.81
N GLN A 80 38.17 -6.78 -27.61
CA GLN A 80 36.97 -7.58 -27.36
C GLN A 80 37.19 -8.61 -26.24
N ASP A 81 36.13 -8.90 -25.48
CA ASP A 81 36.06 -9.96 -24.46
C ASP A 81 37.09 -9.83 -23.31
N VAL A 82 37.39 -8.59 -22.91
CA VAL A 82 38.40 -8.29 -21.87
C VAL A 82 37.82 -8.18 -20.44
N THR A 83 36.63 -8.71 -20.18
CA THR A 83 35.93 -8.58 -18.88
C THR A 83 36.81 -8.93 -17.69
N THR A 84 37.56 -10.04 -17.75
CA THR A 84 38.45 -10.47 -16.66
C THR A 84 39.50 -9.40 -16.33
N ALA A 85 40.03 -8.70 -17.34
CA ALA A 85 40.98 -7.62 -17.12
C ALA A 85 40.31 -6.40 -16.47
N CYS A 86 39.11 -6.01 -16.93
CA CYS A 86 38.37 -4.89 -16.35
C CYS A 86 38.10 -5.09 -14.85
N LEU A 87 37.71 -6.30 -14.45
CA LEU A 87 37.35 -6.63 -13.06
C LEU A 87 38.54 -6.54 -12.08
N THR A 88 39.78 -6.58 -12.55
CA THR A 88 40.96 -6.37 -11.68
C THR A 88 41.04 -4.95 -11.10
N CYS A 89 40.30 -3.99 -11.68
CA CYS A 89 40.20 -2.60 -11.19
C CYS A 89 38.74 -2.17 -10.93
N HIS A 90 37.79 -2.73 -11.70
CA HIS A 90 36.36 -2.43 -11.63
C HIS A 90 35.55 -3.56 -10.97
N ASP A 91 36.10 -4.18 -9.94
CA ASP A 91 35.46 -5.26 -9.19
C ASP A 91 34.07 -4.86 -8.67
N SER A 92 33.94 -3.64 -8.15
CA SER A 92 32.65 -3.13 -7.63
C SER A 92 31.54 -3.11 -8.68
N GLN A 93 31.86 -2.80 -9.93
CA GLN A 93 30.91 -2.78 -11.05
C GLN A 93 30.51 -4.21 -11.44
N GLY A 94 31.46 -5.14 -11.43
CA GLY A 94 31.18 -6.57 -11.60
C GLY A 94 30.27 -7.13 -10.51
N GLN A 95 30.52 -6.77 -9.25
CA GLN A 95 29.66 -7.16 -8.12
C GLN A 95 28.24 -6.59 -8.26
N GLN A 96 28.09 -5.34 -8.69
CA GLN A 96 26.76 -4.74 -8.93
C GLN A 96 25.97 -5.53 -9.98
N LEU A 97 26.58 -5.88 -11.12
CA LEU A 97 25.94 -6.68 -12.17
C LEU A 97 25.61 -8.11 -11.70
N GLN A 98 26.40 -8.66 -10.78
CA GLN A 98 26.16 -9.98 -10.19
C GLN A 98 25.00 -9.98 -9.18
N GLN A 99 24.94 -8.94 -8.34
CA GLN A 99 23.92 -8.77 -7.30
C GLN A 99 22.57 -8.36 -7.88
N HIS A 100 22.59 -7.53 -8.93
CA HIS A 100 21.40 -7.00 -9.59
C HIS A 100 21.31 -7.52 -11.03
N GLN A 101 21.10 -8.83 -11.14
CA GLN A 101 21.12 -9.54 -12.42
C GLN A 101 20.12 -8.94 -13.41
N SER A 102 20.59 -8.64 -14.61
CA SER A 102 19.80 -8.20 -15.74
C SER A 102 20.40 -8.73 -17.04
N PHE A 103 19.86 -8.35 -18.20
CA PHE A 103 20.47 -8.68 -19.48
C PHE A 103 21.93 -8.19 -19.58
N HIS A 104 22.26 -7.05 -18.96
CA HIS A 104 23.61 -6.49 -18.94
C HIS A 104 24.62 -7.43 -18.25
N SER A 105 24.18 -8.28 -17.32
CA SER A 105 25.05 -9.26 -16.64
C SER A 105 25.53 -10.38 -17.58
N SER A 106 24.91 -10.51 -18.76
CA SER A 106 25.31 -11.47 -19.81
C SER A 106 26.25 -10.88 -20.87
N LEU A 107 26.48 -9.56 -20.84
CA LEU A 107 27.34 -8.86 -21.78
C LEU A 107 28.78 -8.79 -21.26
N SER A 108 29.75 -8.75 -22.17
CA SER A 108 31.12 -8.36 -21.79
C SER A 108 31.15 -6.86 -21.48
N CYS A 109 32.02 -6.43 -20.56
CA CYS A 109 32.29 -5.01 -20.33
C CYS A 109 32.65 -4.28 -21.64
N SER A 110 33.39 -4.96 -22.52
CA SER A 110 33.82 -4.44 -23.83
C SER A 110 32.69 -4.28 -24.84
N SER A 111 31.51 -4.87 -24.60
CA SER A 111 30.32 -4.68 -25.45
C SER A 111 29.61 -3.35 -25.22
N CYS A 112 29.94 -2.64 -24.13
CA CYS A 112 29.37 -1.34 -23.81
C CYS A 112 30.47 -0.26 -23.74
N HIS A 113 31.64 -0.59 -23.18
CA HIS A 113 32.80 0.28 -23.14
C HIS A 113 33.68 0.05 -24.37
N GLU A 114 33.14 0.40 -25.53
CA GLU A 114 33.82 0.23 -26.82
C GLU A 114 34.86 1.34 -27.04
N HIS A 115 36.00 0.97 -27.62
CA HIS A 115 37.04 1.84 -28.17
C HIS A 115 37.87 2.67 -27.17
N GLU A 116 37.24 3.29 -26.18
CA GLU A 116 37.89 4.20 -25.23
C GLU A 116 37.57 3.83 -23.79
N HIS A 117 38.62 3.79 -22.96
CA HIS A 117 38.47 3.51 -21.54
C HIS A 117 37.75 4.66 -20.82
N GLY A 118 36.73 4.34 -20.03
CA GLY A 118 36.00 5.31 -19.20
C GLY A 118 34.81 5.98 -19.89
N VAL A 119 34.51 5.66 -21.15
CA VAL A 119 33.31 6.16 -21.85
C VAL A 119 32.09 5.34 -21.45
N VAL A 120 31.04 6.00 -20.97
CA VAL A 120 29.74 5.35 -20.69
C VAL A 120 28.82 5.60 -21.89
N PRO A 121 28.30 4.55 -22.54
CA PRO A 121 27.39 4.72 -23.67
C PRO A 121 26.04 5.27 -23.22
N GLU A 122 25.36 5.94 -24.15
CA GLU A 122 24.04 6.51 -23.92
C GLU A 122 22.99 5.40 -23.90
N CYS A 123 22.15 5.36 -22.87
CA CYS A 123 21.11 4.34 -22.67
C CYS A 123 20.15 4.27 -23.86
N LEU A 124 19.79 5.43 -24.41
CA LEU A 124 18.86 5.55 -25.54
C LEU A 124 19.42 5.03 -26.88
N GLN A 125 20.70 4.62 -26.95
CA GLN A 125 21.23 3.90 -28.12
C GLN A 125 20.62 2.51 -28.25
N CYS A 126 20.22 1.90 -27.14
CA CYS A 126 19.69 0.54 -27.09
C CYS A 126 18.28 0.45 -26.48
N HIS A 127 17.89 1.41 -25.63
CA HIS A 127 16.62 1.40 -24.92
C HIS A 127 15.65 2.46 -25.42
N GLN A 128 14.36 2.14 -25.37
CA GLN A 128 13.29 3.12 -25.57
C GLN A 128 12.94 3.79 -24.23
N PRO A 129 12.63 5.09 -24.24
CA PRO A 129 12.18 5.79 -23.04
C PRO A 129 10.78 5.30 -22.61
N HIS A 130 10.44 5.49 -21.33
CA HIS A 130 9.12 5.11 -20.80
C HIS A 130 8.03 6.15 -21.08
N ALA A 131 8.40 7.36 -21.49
CA ALA A 131 7.50 8.42 -21.93
C ALA A 131 8.14 9.20 -23.09
N ASP A 132 7.30 9.76 -23.97
CA ASP A 132 7.75 10.43 -25.20
C ASP A 132 8.65 11.66 -24.95
N ASP A 133 8.56 12.26 -23.76
CA ASP A 133 9.30 13.45 -23.36
C ASP A 133 10.58 13.15 -22.57
N MET A 134 10.85 11.88 -22.24
CA MET A 134 12.08 11.48 -21.53
C MET A 134 13.30 11.48 -22.45
N VAL A 135 14.38 12.08 -21.96
CA VAL A 135 15.69 12.15 -22.64
C VAL A 135 16.77 11.39 -21.87
N GLN A 136 17.98 11.25 -22.44
CA GLN A 136 19.07 10.50 -21.80
C GLN A 136 19.32 10.94 -20.35
N ALA A 137 19.31 12.25 -20.09
CA ALA A 137 19.57 12.81 -18.77
C ALA A 137 18.53 12.36 -17.71
N ASP A 138 17.36 11.89 -18.14
CA ASP A 138 16.32 11.37 -17.24
C ASP A 138 16.58 9.92 -16.83
N CYS A 139 17.23 9.12 -17.68
CA CYS A 139 17.50 7.70 -17.39
C CYS A 139 18.26 7.52 -16.08
N GLY A 140 19.30 8.35 -15.87
CA GLY A 140 20.15 8.33 -14.67
C GLY A 140 19.50 8.84 -13.39
N LYS A 141 18.28 9.41 -13.47
CA LYS A 141 17.52 9.82 -12.27
C LYS A 141 16.94 8.62 -11.51
N CYS A 142 16.78 7.49 -12.20
CA CYS A 142 16.12 6.29 -11.70
C CYS A 142 17.00 5.04 -11.84
N HIS A 143 17.75 4.93 -12.94
CA HIS A 143 18.54 3.75 -13.28
C HIS A 143 20.03 4.01 -13.14
N GLN A 144 20.79 2.96 -12.84
CA GLN A 144 22.25 2.96 -12.87
C GLN A 144 22.75 1.86 -13.82
N ALA A 145 23.74 2.17 -14.66
CA ALA A 145 24.21 1.29 -15.76
C ALA A 145 24.57 -0.15 -15.33
N HIS A 146 25.17 -0.33 -14.16
CA HIS A 146 25.60 -1.65 -13.65
C HIS A 146 24.58 -2.32 -12.70
N LYS A 147 23.44 -1.68 -12.46
CA LYS A 147 22.32 -2.23 -11.71
C LYS A 147 20.98 -1.62 -12.18
N PRO A 148 20.64 -1.72 -13.48
CA PRO A 148 19.54 -0.95 -14.06
C PRO A 148 18.16 -1.31 -13.47
N LEU A 149 18.02 -2.51 -12.90
CA LEU A 149 16.79 -2.94 -12.22
C LEU A 149 16.70 -2.48 -10.77
N ASP A 150 17.80 -2.00 -10.18
CA ASP A 150 17.83 -1.41 -8.84
C ASP A 150 17.41 0.06 -8.91
N VAL A 151 16.11 0.27 -9.06
CA VAL A 151 15.54 1.60 -9.27
C VAL A 151 15.62 2.41 -7.98
N THR A 152 16.36 3.51 -8.03
CA THR A 152 16.56 4.45 -6.92
C THR A 152 16.44 5.87 -7.43
N TYR A 153 15.95 6.77 -6.59
CA TYR A 153 15.72 8.17 -6.98
C TYR A 153 15.85 9.09 -5.78
N ALA A 154 16.08 10.37 -6.07
CA ALA A 154 16.13 11.41 -5.05
C ALA A 154 14.74 11.67 -4.45
N SER A 155 14.69 12.05 -3.17
CA SER A 155 13.45 12.32 -2.43
C SER A 155 12.66 13.52 -2.97
N ASP A 156 13.29 14.36 -3.78
CA ASP A 156 12.70 15.54 -4.41
C ASP A 156 12.30 15.32 -5.88
N LEU A 157 12.45 14.09 -6.41
CA LEU A 157 12.04 13.74 -7.76
C LEU A 157 10.54 14.05 -7.93
N PRO A 158 10.12 14.87 -8.91
CA PRO A 158 8.70 15.13 -9.16
C PRO A 158 7.91 13.84 -9.46
N SER A 159 6.61 13.84 -9.17
CA SER A 159 5.76 12.65 -9.34
C SER A 159 5.40 12.34 -10.80
N ALA A 160 5.44 13.33 -11.70
CA ALA A 160 5.04 13.14 -13.10
C ALA A 160 5.81 12.01 -13.82
N PRO A 161 7.15 11.90 -13.71
CA PRO A 161 7.92 10.76 -14.23
C PRO A 161 7.47 9.38 -13.72
N CYS A 162 6.92 9.29 -12.50
CA CYS A 162 6.42 8.01 -11.96
C CYS A 162 5.25 7.47 -12.79
N GLY A 163 4.44 8.37 -13.36
CA GLY A 163 3.28 8.03 -14.20
C GLY A 163 3.62 7.31 -15.50
N ALA A 164 4.88 7.40 -15.97
CA ALA A 164 5.34 6.63 -17.13
C ALA A 164 5.24 5.11 -16.90
N CYS A 165 5.31 4.66 -15.65
CA CYS A 165 5.12 3.25 -15.27
C CYS A 165 3.85 3.04 -14.43
N HIS A 166 3.45 4.02 -13.61
CA HIS A 166 2.38 3.92 -12.60
C HIS A 166 1.15 4.74 -12.98
N GLY A 167 0.56 4.49 -14.15
CA GLY A 167 -0.65 5.19 -14.61
C GLY A 167 -1.83 5.05 -13.64
N GLY A 168 -2.10 3.84 -13.15
CA GLY A 168 -3.22 3.58 -12.23
C GLY A 168 -3.15 4.34 -10.90
N PRO A 169 -2.03 4.28 -10.16
CA PRO A 169 -1.84 5.11 -8.97
C PRO A 169 -1.97 6.62 -9.24
N MET A 170 -1.47 7.11 -10.38
CA MET A 170 -1.61 8.52 -10.76
C MET A 170 -3.07 8.92 -10.97
N GLU A 171 -3.86 8.09 -11.66
CA GLU A 171 -5.30 8.29 -11.83
C GLU A 171 -6.02 8.27 -10.48
N THR A 172 -5.70 7.28 -9.64
CA THR A 172 -6.29 7.15 -8.29
C THR A 172 -6.04 8.39 -7.42
N LEU A 173 -4.81 8.93 -7.45
CA LEU A 173 -4.44 10.14 -6.71
C LEU A 173 -5.01 11.42 -7.33
N ALA A 174 -5.31 11.43 -8.63
CA ALA A 174 -5.99 12.55 -9.26
C ALA A 174 -7.47 12.61 -8.87
N ASP A 175 -8.11 11.45 -8.68
CA ASP A 175 -9.52 11.32 -8.33
C ASP A 175 -9.79 11.32 -6.81
N THR A 176 -8.76 11.14 -5.98
CA THR A 176 -8.94 11.08 -4.53
C THR A 176 -9.32 12.45 -3.95
N THR A 177 -10.13 12.42 -2.90
CA THR A 177 -10.43 13.62 -2.08
C THR A 177 -9.46 13.79 -0.91
N ALA A 178 -8.55 12.83 -0.72
CA ALA A 178 -7.56 12.87 0.35
C ALA A 178 -6.36 13.76 -0.02
N LYS A 179 -5.73 14.36 0.99
CA LYS A 179 -4.51 15.17 0.81
C LYS A 179 -3.30 14.39 0.29
N HIS A 180 -3.39 13.06 0.21
CA HIS A 180 -2.33 12.24 -0.36
C HIS A 180 -2.09 12.59 -1.84
N GLY A 181 -3.10 13.04 -2.57
CA GLY A 181 -2.95 13.54 -3.95
C GLY A 181 -2.10 14.81 -4.08
N GLU A 182 -1.85 15.54 -2.99
CA GLU A 182 -1.00 16.73 -2.97
C GLU A 182 0.47 16.39 -2.65
N LEU A 183 0.75 15.16 -2.23
CA LEU A 183 2.09 14.73 -1.84
C LEU A 183 2.87 14.21 -3.05
N ASN A 184 4.18 14.47 -3.04
CA ASN A 184 5.07 13.86 -4.02
C ASN A 184 5.28 12.38 -3.69
N CYS A 185 5.16 11.50 -4.69
CA CYS A 185 5.46 10.07 -4.59
C CYS A 185 6.75 9.76 -3.80
N ALA A 186 7.83 10.51 -4.05
CA ALA A 186 9.14 10.27 -3.44
C ALA A 186 9.19 10.58 -1.93
N LEU A 187 8.19 11.29 -1.39
CA LEU A 187 8.05 11.50 0.06
C LEU A 187 7.61 10.22 0.78
N CYS A 188 6.77 9.40 0.13
CA CYS A 188 6.31 8.15 0.68
C CYS A 188 7.15 6.98 0.18
N HIS A 189 7.65 7.02 -1.05
CA HIS A 189 8.53 6.00 -1.58
C HIS A 189 9.99 6.36 -1.37
N GLU A 190 10.41 6.33 -0.11
CA GLU A 190 11.72 6.82 0.32
C GLU A 190 12.88 6.06 -0.35
N THR A 191 13.76 6.78 -1.05
CA THR A 191 15.11 6.42 -1.52
C THR A 191 15.31 5.15 -2.38
N SER A 192 14.39 4.19 -2.32
CA SER A 192 14.38 2.93 -3.04
C SER A 192 12.97 2.61 -3.51
N HIS A 193 12.86 2.20 -4.78
CA HIS A 193 11.58 1.85 -5.38
C HIS A 193 10.88 0.73 -4.60
N GLY A 194 9.58 0.89 -4.34
CA GLY A 194 8.75 -0.12 -3.66
C GLY A 194 8.81 -0.11 -2.14
N THR A 195 9.67 0.70 -1.52
CA THR A 195 9.64 0.91 -0.06
C THR A 195 8.58 1.96 0.28
N ILE A 196 7.85 1.76 1.37
CA ILE A 196 6.91 2.75 1.94
C ILE A 196 7.05 2.76 3.46
N PRO A 197 6.96 3.93 4.12
CA PRO A 197 6.90 3.99 5.58
C PRO A 197 5.59 3.37 6.09
N GLY A 198 5.61 2.94 7.35
CA GLY A 198 4.38 2.51 8.02
C GLY A 198 3.42 3.69 8.19
N CYS A 199 2.12 3.46 8.02
CA CYS A 199 1.10 4.51 8.15
C CYS A 199 1.18 5.24 9.50
N ASN A 200 1.54 4.52 10.56
CA ASN A 200 1.67 5.04 11.93
C ASN A 200 2.84 6.02 12.15
N GLN A 201 3.74 6.16 11.18
CA GLN A 201 4.80 7.17 11.23
C GLN A 201 4.27 8.58 10.97
N CYS A 202 3.12 8.70 10.33
CA CYS A 202 2.47 9.97 10.02
C CYS A 202 1.04 10.08 10.57
N HIS A 203 0.32 8.97 10.69
CA HIS A 203 -1.07 8.92 11.13
C HIS A 203 -1.21 8.25 12.50
N GLN A 204 -2.06 8.80 13.34
CA GLN A 204 -2.39 8.17 14.61
C GLN A 204 -3.44 7.06 14.39
N PRO A 205 -3.24 5.84 14.95
CA PRO A 205 -4.23 4.78 14.86
C PRO A 205 -5.52 5.16 15.60
N HIS A 206 -6.65 4.61 15.14
CA HIS A 206 -7.97 4.89 15.73
C HIS A 206 -8.19 4.19 17.09
N ALA A 207 -7.38 3.18 17.41
CA ALA A 207 -7.37 2.49 18.70
C ALA A 207 -5.95 2.01 19.04
N GLU A 208 -5.63 1.91 20.34
CA GLU A 208 -4.32 1.41 20.78
C GLU A 208 -4.03 -0.03 20.35
N SER A 209 -5.08 -0.83 20.18
CA SER A 209 -4.99 -2.22 19.71
C SER A 209 -4.79 -2.35 18.20
N MET A 210 -4.79 -1.25 17.44
CA MET A 210 -4.71 -1.29 15.98
C MET A 210 -3.27 -1.32 15.50
N GLU A 211 -2.88 -2.46 14.93
CA GLU A 211 -1.56 -2.66 14.35
C GLU A 211 -1.40 -1.96 12.98
N PRO A 212 -0.21 -1.44 12.63
CA PRO A 212 0.01 -0.72 11.37
C PRO A 212 -0.31 -1.54 10.11
N ALA A 213 -0.15 -2.86 10.17
CA ALA A 213 -0.47 -3.76 9.07
C ALA A 213 -1.98 -3.77 8.76
N SER A 214 -2.82 -3.50 9.75
CA SER A 214 -4.28 -3.54 9.63
C SER A 214 -4.87 -2.29 8.97
N CYS A 215 -4.13 -1.18 8.88
CA CYS A 215 -4.63 0.06 8.26
C CYS A 215 -5.10 -0.17 6.81
N ARG A 216 -4.41 -1.04 6.06
CA ARG A 216 -4.72 -1.35 4.66
C ARG A 216 -5.96 -2.22 4.45
N GLN A 217 -6.55 -2.75 5.54
CA GLN A 217 -7.85 -3.43 5.47
C GLN A 217 -9.00 -2.44 5.27
N CYS A 218 -8.78 -1.15 5.56
CA CYS A 218 -9.82 -0.11 5.50
C CYS A 218 -9.41 1.10 4.64
N HIS A 219 -8.11 1.36 4.51
CA HIS A 219 -7.57 2.52 3.81
C HIS A 219 -6.68 2.08 2.65
N ALA A 220 -7.00 2.51 1.43
CA ALA A 220 -6.08 2.35 0.30
C ALA A 220 -4.96 3.40 0.41
N ALA A 221 -3.70 3.02 0.18
CA ALA A 221 -2.56 3.93 0.34
C ALA A 221 -2.64 5.19 -0.57
N HIS A 222 -3.12 5.02 -1.81
CA HIS A 222 -3.26 6.10 -2.79
C HIS A 222 -4.64 6.77 -2.81
N SER A 223 -5.59 6.26 -2.02
CA SER A 223 -6.90 6.91 -1.79
C SER A 223 -7.48 6.43 -0.45
N PRO A 224 -6.94 6.93 0.67
CA PRO A 224 -7.29 6.40 1.99
C PRO A 224 -8.72 6.77 2.43
N VAL A 225 -9.38 7.69 1.73
CA VAL A 225 -10.76 8.10 1.97
C VAL A 225 -11.49 8.18 0.62
N PRO A 226 -12.71 7.61 0.48
CA PRO A 226 -13.51 6.97 1.53
C PRO A 226 -12.92 5.64 2.02
N VAL A 227 -13.31 5.25 3.24
CA VAL A 227 -12.95 3.94 3.81
C VAL A 227 -13.57 2.84 2.94
N ALA A 228 -12.74 1.86 2.59
CA ALA A 228 -13.13 0.68 1.84
C ALA A 228 -12.49 -0.54 2.49
N TYR A 229 -13.29 -1.57 2.74
CA TYR A 229 -12.84 -2.80 3.37
C TYR A 229 -13.33 -4.02 2.59
N ASP A 230 -12.68 -5.15 2.82
CA ASP A 230 -13.11 -6.44 2.31
C ASP A 230 -14.06 -7.15 3.30
N GLU A 231 -14.69 -8.24 2.83
CA GLU A 231 -15.61 -9.05 3.61
C GLU A 231 -14.96 -9.72 4.84
N GLY A 232 -13.62 -9.77 4.90
CA GLY A 232 -12.85 -10.42 5.96
C GLY A 232 -12.51 -9.52 7.14
N VAL A 233 -12.93 -8.25 7.15
CA VAL A 233 -12.66 -7.35 8.27
C VAL A 233 -13.43 -7.78 9.52
N GLU A 234 -12.70 -8.00 10.61
CA GLU A 234 -13.29 -8.35 11.92
C GLU A 234 -14.16 -7.21 12.46
N SER A 235 -15.34 -7.54 13.00
CA SER A 235 -16.29 -6.53 13.48
C SER A 235 -15.76 -5.70 14.64
N SER A 236 -14.83 -6.26 15.43
CA SER A 236 -14.13 -5.54 16.50
C SER A 236 -13.24 -4.41 15.95
N HIS A 237 -12.77 -4.48 14.70
CA HIS A 237 -12.01 -3.39 14.09
C HIS A 237 -12.91 -2.19 13.77
N CYS A 238 -14.20 -2.41 13.52
CA CYS A 238 -15.17 -1.34 13.32
C CYS A 238 -15.36 -0.50 14.60
N ALA A 239 -15.20 -1.11 15.78
CA ALA A 239 -15.30 -0.44 17.07
C ALA A 239 -14.28 0.70 17.23
N ALA A 240 -13.16 0.67 16.50
CA ALA A 240 -12.17 1.74 16.51
C ALA A 240 -12.76 3.12 16.10
N CYS A 241 -13.84 3.13 15.31
CA CYS A 241 -14.59 4.35 14.98
C CYS A 241 -16.05 4.31 15.47
N HIS A 242 -16.61 3.10 15.60
CA HIS A 242 -18.02 2.86 15.89
C HIS A 242 -18.23 2.15 17.24
N ASP A 243 -17.45 2.50 18.26
CA ASP A 243 -17.47 1.84 19.58
C ASP A 243 -18.88 1.72 20.16
N GLY A 244 -19.66 2.81 20.17
CA GLY A 244 -21.03 2.79 20.66
C GLY A 244 -21.98 1.90 19.84
N THR A 245 -21.78 1.80 18.52
CA THR A 245 -22.58 0.90 17.67
C THR A 245 -22.19 -0.56 17.86
N TYR A 246 -20.89 -0.82 17.98
CA TYR A 246 -20.36 -2.15 18.27
C TYR A 246 -20.86 -2.65 19.64
N GLU A 247 -20.85 -1.79 20.66
CA GLU A 247 -21.41 -2.09 21.97
C GLU A 247 -22.92 -2.37 21.90
N GLN A 248 -23.70 -1.54 21.18
CA GLN A 248 -25.13 -1.77 21.00
C GLN A 248 -25.43 -3.15 20.39
N LEU A 249 -24.68 -3.55 19.36
CA LEU A 249 -24.90 -4.81 18.67
C LEU A 249 -24.49 -6.01 19.51
N THR A 250 -23.31 -5.95 20.12
CA THR A 250 -22.75 -7.04 20.94
C THR A 250 -23.54 -7.27 22.23
N THR A 251 -24.15 -6.22 22.79
CA THR A 251 -25.04 -6.29 23.95
C THR A 251 -26.51 -6.53 23.57
N SER A 252 -26.88 -6.39 22.29
CA SER A 252 -28.18 -6.86 21.82
C SER A 252 -28.21 -8.38 22.01
N GLU A 253 -29.12 -8.90 22.82
CA GLU A 253 -29.27 -10.35 23.04
C GLU A 253 -29.87 -11.06 21.81
N THR A 254 -29.58 -10.55 20.61
CA THR A 254 -30.10 -11.00 19.31
C THR A 254 -29.04 -11.77 18.53
N LYS A 255 -29.47 -12.48 17.48
CA LYS A 255 -28.55 -13.17 16.55
C LYS A 255 -27.67 -12.24 15.73
N HIS A 256 -28.01 -10.95 15.65
CA HIS A 256 -27.20 -9.99 14.89
C HIS A 256 -25.82 -9.76 15.51
N ARG A 257 -25.63 -10.04 16.81
CA ARG A 257 -24.30 -10.00 17.45
C ARG A 257 -23.31 -11.02 16.86
N ASP A 258 -23.83 -12.08 16.24
CA ASP A 258 -23.06 -13.17 15.64
C ASP A 258 -22.83 -12.94 14.12
N VAL A 259 -23.34 -11.82 13.57
CA VAL A 259 -23.20 -11.44 12.15
C VAL A 259 -22.14 -10.35 12.03
N ALA A 260 -21.18 -10.54 11.12
CA ALA A 260 -20.11 -9.56 10.94
C ALA A 260 -20.64 -8.28 10.28
N CYS A 261 -20.12 -7.12 10.69
CA CYS A 261 -20.53 -5.81 10.14
C CYS A 261 -20.43 -5.77 8.61
N ALA A 262 -19.35 -6.34 8.04
CA ALA A 262 -19.12 -6.38 6.61
C ALA A 262 -20.17 -7.19 5.83
N MET A 263 -20.86 -8.15 6.45
CA MET A 263 -21.95 -8.89 5.80
C MET A 263 -23.20 -8.05 5.61
N CYS A 264 -23.39 -6.99 6.41
CA CYS A 264 -24.48 -6.05 6.20
C CYS A 264 -24.02 -4.87 5.33
N HIS A 265 -22.76 -4.46 5.45
CA HIS A 265 -22.19 -3.30 4.76
C HIS A 265 -21.25 -3.72 3.61
N GLU A 266 -21.65 -4.70 2.80
CA GLU A 266 -20.78 -5.46 1.88
C GLU A 266 -20.03 -4.64 0.82
N SER A 267 -20.60 -3.55 0.33
CA SER A 267 -20.12 -2.88 -0.89
C SER A 267 -19.64 -1.45 -0.69
N GLN A 268 -20.04 -0.82 0.41
CA GLN A 268 -19.68 0.55 0.70
C GLN A 268 -19.83 0.81 2.19
N HIS A 269 -18.80 1.41 2.78
CA HIS A 269 -18.85 1.85 4.16
C HIS A 269 -20.07 2.76 4.40
N GLY A 270 -20.96 2.32 5.30
CA GLY A 270 -22.19 3.04 5.66
C GLY A 270 -23.41 2.72 4.80
N ALA A 271 -23.32 1.85 3.79
CA ALA A 271 -24.48 1.41 3.03
C ALA A 271 -25.42 0.56 3.91
N ILE A 272 -26.69 0.93 4.01
CA ILE A 272 -27.68 0.21 4.82
C ILE A 272 -28.39 -0.80 3.90
N PRO A 273 -28.27 -2.12 4.16
CA PRO A 273 -28.96 -3.13 3.36
C PRO A 273 -30.46 -3.10 3.65
N GLN A 274 -31.25 -3.64 2.71
CA GLN A 274 -32.69 -3.79 2.93
C GLN A 274 -32.93 -4.97 3.86
N CYS A 275 -33.62 -4.74 4.99
CA CYS A 275 -33.92 -5.77 5.99
C CYS A 275 -34.69 -6.94 5.38
N ASN A 276 -35.53 -6.67 4.38
CA ASN A 276 -36.35 -7.68 3.72
C ASN A 276 -35.58 -8.63 2.78
N GLN A 277 -34.27 -8.42 2.59
CA GLN A 277 -33.41 -9.40 1.92
C GLN A 277 -33.18 -10.64 2.79
N CYS A 278 -33.31 -10.50 4.11
CA CYS A 278 -33.11 -11.59 5.07
C CYS A 278 -34.31 -11.86 5.97
N HIS A 279 -35.16 -10.85 6.21
CA HIS A 279 -36.31 -10.92 7.11
C HIS A 279 -37.64 -10.79 6.37
N GLU A 280 -38.60 -11.65 6.66
CA GLU A 280 -39.95 -11.49 6.14
C GLU A 280 -40.67 -10.34 6.88
N PRO A 281 -41.30 -9.38 6.18
CA PRO A 281 -42.08 -8.33 6.81
C PRO A 281 -43.31 -8.90 7.55
N HIS A 282 -43.73 -8.24 8.63
CA HIS A 282 -44.89 -8.69 9.41
C HIS A 282 -46.24 -8.41 8.72
N ALA A 283 -46.28 -7.53 7.72
CA ALA A 283 -47.43 -7.29 6.86
C ALA A 283 -46.97 -7.00 5.42
N ALA A 284 -47.79 -7.36 4.43
CA ALA A 284 -47.39 -7.34 3.01
C ALA A 284 -47.11 -5.92 2.48
N GLU A 285 -47.73 -4.93 3.11
CA GLU A 285 -47.61 -3.50 2.81
C GLU A 285 -46.42 -2.81 3.50
N MET A 286 -45.71 -3.49 4.41
CA MET A 286 -44.57 -2.88 5.11
C MET A 286 -43.41 -2.60 4.18
N THR A 287 -42.88 -1.39 4.28
CA THR A 287 -41.71 -0.89 3.59
C THR A 287 -40.49 -0.87 4.51
N GLN A 288 -39.31 -0.65 3.94
CA GLN A 288 -38.06 -0.55 4.72
C GLN A 288 -38.09 0.53 5.80
N SER A 289 -38.78 1.66 5.56
CA SER A 289 -38.93 2.72 6.57
C SER A 289 -39.78 2.27 7.76
N ASP A 290 -40.74 1.38 7.54
CA ASP A 290 -41.64 0.92 8.60
C ASP A 290 -40.89 0.03 9.60
N CYS A 291 -39.86 -0.71 9.16
CA CYS A 291 -39.01 -1.50 10.05
C CYS A 291 -38.39 -0.65 11.18
N PHE A 292 -37.95 0.56 10.85
CA PHE A 292 -37.29 1.47 11.80
C PHE A 292 -38.25 2.13 12.79
N SER A 293 -39.56 1.96 12.60
CA SER A 293 -40.58 2.45 13.55
C SER A 293 -40.66 1.56 14.80
N CYS A 294 -40.14 0.34 14.73
CA CYS A 294 -40.16 -0.65 15.81
C CYS A 294 -38.77 -1.18 16.17
N HIS A 295 -37.87 -1.33 15.18
CA HIS A 295 -36.55 -1.96 15.33
C HIS A 295 -35.43 -0.95 15.10
N GLN A 296 -34.30 -1.15 15.79
CA GLN A 296 -33.05 -0.44 15.49
C GLN A 296 -32.08 -1.41 14.82
N ALA A 297 -31.39 -1.00 13.75
CA ALA A 297 -30.49 -1.89 13.00
C ALA A 297 -29.44 -2.59 13.88
N HIS A 298 -28.82 -1.84 14.80
CA HIS A 298 -27.77 -2.35 15.69
C HIS A 298 -28.28 -2.74 17.08
N LYS A 299 -29.60 -2.63 17.32
CA LYS A 299 -30.27 -3.15 18.52
C LYS A 299 -31.71 -3.51 18.17
N PRO A 300 -31.94 -4.59 17.39
CA PRO A 300 -33.28 -4.88 16.86
C PRO A 300 -34.31 -5.20 17.93
N MET A 301 -33.85 -5.61 19.12
CA MET A 301 -34.67 -5.87 20.30
C MET A 301 -34.08 -5.18 21.54
N PRO A 302 -34.92 -4.77 22.51
CA PRO A 302 -36.39 -4.82 22.47
C PRO A 302 -36.98 -3.83 21.44
N VAL A 303 -38.20 -4.09 20.97
CA VAL A 303 -38.88 -3.16 20.05
C VAL A 303 -39.24 -1.87 20.79
N ALA A 304 -39.06 -0.75 20.10
CA ALA A 304 -39.40 0.58 20.59
C ALA A 304 -40.21 1.30 19.50
N TYR A 305 -41.31 1.93 19.90
CA TYR A 305 -42.24 2.59 18.99
C TYR A 305 -42.72 3.92 19.58
N ASP A 306 -43.16 4.83 18.72
CA ASP A 306 -43.63 6.14 19.15
C ASP A 306 -45.09 6.11 19.64
N GLU A 307 -45.50 7.13 20.42
CA GLU A 307 -46.86 7.23 20.96
C GLU A 307 -47.96 7.40 19.88
N GLN A 308 -47.57 7.79 18.67
CA GLN A 308 -48.46 8.00 17.52
C GLN A 308 -48.58 6.76 16.62
N THR A 309 -47.87 5.68 16.94
CA THR A 309 -47.87 4.43 16.16
C THR A 309 -49.30 3.90 16.01
N PRO A 310 -49.80 3.73 14.77
CA PRO A 310 -51.16 3.24 14.54
C PRO A 310 -51.36 1.83 15.08
N SER A 311 -52.48 1.60 15.79
CA SER A 311 -52.83 0.27 16.33
C SER A 311 -52.86 -0.85 15.28
N SER A 312 -53.14 -0.51 14.01
CA SER A 312 -53.11 -1.47 12.90
C SER A 312 -51.72 -2.06 12.66
N GLN A 313 -50.64 -1.34 12.97
CA GLN A 313 -49.29 -1.89 12.89
C GLN A 313 -49.01 -2.90 14.00
N CYS A 314 -49.66 -2.77 15.15
CA CYS A 314 -49.55 -3.76 16.24
C CYS A 314 -50.27 -5.07 15.89
N ALA A 315 -51.33 -4.99 15.07
CA ALA A 315 -52.12 -6.16 14.65
C ALA A 315 -51.29 -7.20 13.89
N SER A 316 -50.18 -6.81 13.25
CA SER A 316 -49.29 -7.74 12.55
C SER A 316 -48.70 -8.82 13.46
N CYS A 317 -48.56 -8.52 14.76
CA CYS A 317 -48.09 -9.47 15.78
C CYS A 317 -49.17 -9.78 16.84
N HIS A 318 -50.14 -8.88 17.01
CA HIS A 318 -51.18 -8.95 18.03
C HIS A 318 -52.59 -8.95 17.43
N ASP A 319 -52.80 -9.72 16.36
CA ASP A 319 -54.07 -9.78 15.62
C ASP A 319 -55.28 -10.08 16.51
N GLU A 320 -55.12 -11.03 17.44
CA GLU A 320 -56.19 -11.42 18.36
C GLU A 320 -56.55 -10.28 19.32
N ALA A 321 -55.55 -9.64 19.95
CA ALA A 321 -55.79 -8.51 20.85
C ALA A 321 -56.41 -7.31 20.12
N TYR A 322 -55.94 -7.03 18.91
CA TYR A 322 -56.47 -5.99 18.04
C TYR A 322 -57.94 -6.25 17.68
N SER A 323 -58.25 -7.49 17.26
CA SER A 323 -59.60 -7.92 16.90
C SER A 323 -60.56 -7.84 18.09
N VAL A 324 -60.13 -8.28 19.28
CA VAL A 324 -60.92 -8.21 20.52
C VAL A 324 -61.21 -6.76 20.91
N LEU A 325 -60.20 -5.88 20.92
CA LEU A 325 -60.39 -4.46 21.25
C LEU A 325 -61.35 -3.77 20.27
N ASN A 326 -61.22 -4.06 18.97
CA ASN A 326 -62.05 -3.46 17.93
C ASN A 326 -63.51 -3.94 17.99
N ALA A 327 -63.74 -5.17 18.43
CA ALA A 327 -65.08 -5.72 18.66
C ALA A 327 -65.74 -5.22 19.97
N SER A 328 -64.94 -4.69 20.90
CA SER A 328 -65.43 -4.21 22.19
C SER A 328 -66.39 -3.01 22.06
N GLN A 329 -67.35 -2.93 22.99
CA GLN A 329 -68.23 -1.76 23.14
C GLN A 329 -67.71 -0.75 24.18
N ALA A 330 -66.56 -1.02 24.80
CA ALA A 330 -65.94 -0.12 25.77
C ALA A 330 -65.22 1.05 25.07
N LYS A 331 -65.06 2.18 25.78
CA LYS A 331 -64.34 3.37 25.25
C LYS A 331 -62.86 3.13 24.96
N HIS A 332 -62.26 2.08 25.53
CA HIS A 332 -60.86 1.72 25.26
C HIS A 332 -60.59 1.51 23.77
N ARG A 333 -61.59 1.10 22.98
CA ARG A 333 -61.44 0.93 21.52
C ARG A 333 -61.07 2.22 20.76
N GLU A 334 -61.32 3.38 21.37
CA GLU A 334 -61.02 4.70 20.79
C GLU A 334 -59.57 5.13 21.07
N LEU A 335 -58.83 4.37 21.90
CA LEU A 335 -57.45 4.65 22.24
C LEU A 335 -56.51 3.81 21.37
N GLY A 336 -55.40 4.43 20.93
CA GLY A 336 -54.32 3.73 20.26
C GLY A 336 -53.58 2.78 21.21
N CYS A 337 -53.02 1.68 20.69
CA CYS A 337 -52.27 0.72 21.51
C CYS A 337 -51.15 1.38 22.31
N ALA A 338 -50.41 2.31 21.68
CA ALA A 338 -49.31 3.05 22.29
C ALA A 338 -49.74 4.01 23.41
N VAL A 339 -51.04 4.31 23.55
CA VAL A 339 -51.55 5.11 24.68
C VAL A 339 -51.46 4.33 25.99
N CYS A 340 -51.70 3.02 25.94
CA CYS A 340 -51.59 2.15 27.10
C CYS A 340 -50.19 1.55 27.20
N HIS A 341 -49.67 1.01 26.11
CA HIS A 341 -48.35 0.37 26.08
C HIS A 341 -47.23 1.40 25.85
N LYS A 342 -47.00 2.28 26.82
CA LYS A 342 -46.05 3.41 26.69
C LYS A 342 -44.61 3.02 27.01
N ASN A 343 -43.66 3.65 26.32
CA ASN A 343 -42.21 3.61 26.54
C ASN A 343 -41.53 2.25 26.33
N GLU A 344 -42.11 1.18 26.88
CA GLU A 344 -41.61 -0.18 26.79
C GLU A 344 -42.69 -1.08 26.19
N HIS A 345 -42.30 -1.88 25.21
CA HIS A 345 -43.16 -2.91 24.65
C HIS A 345 -43.67 -3.85 25.74
N MET A 346 -44.96 -4.19 25.70
CA MET A 346 -45.69 -4.97 26.72
C MET A 346 -45.85 -4.28 28.08
N SER A 347 -45.50 -3.01 28.24
CA SER A 347 -45.88 -2.25 29.43
C SER A 347 -47.41 -2.17 29.56
N VAL A 348 -47.95 -2.37 30.74
CA VAL A 348 -49.40 -2.26 30.99
C VAL A 348 -49.62 -1.35 32.19
N PRO A 349 -50.32 -0.22 32.03
CA PRO A 349 -50.59 0.70 33.14
C PRO A 349 -51.62 0.09 34.07
N ARG A 350 -51.60 0.48 35.33
CA ARG A 350 -52.62 0.05 36.29
C ARG A 350 -53.94 0.77 35.98
N CYS A 351 -55.07 0.07 36.12
CA CYS A 351 -56.40 0.64 35.85
C CYS A 351 -56.65 1.94 36.64
N GLN A 352 -56.11 2.01 37.86
CA GLN A 352 -56.26 3.15 38.76
C GLN A 352 -55.58 4.42 38.25
N GLU A 353 -54.59 4.32 37.38
CA GLU A 353 -53.90 5.47 36.79
C GLU A 353 -54.84 6.32 35.92
N CYS A 354 -55.88 5.70 35.34
CA CYS A 354 -56.88 6.38 34.53
C CYS A 354 -58.26 6.47 35.21
N HIS A 355 -58.65 5.46 36.00
CA HIS A 355 -60.01 5.34 36.56
C HIS A 355 -60.14 5.73 38.04
N GLY A 356 -59.03 6.04 38.71
CA GLY A 356 -59.02 6.28 40.16
C GLY A 356 -59.43 5.03 40.95
N GLN A 357 -60.08 5.23 42.11
CA GLN A 357 -60.49 4.15 43.01
C GLN A 357 -62.03 4.14 43.18
N PRO A 358 -62.77 3.55 42.24
CA PRO A 358 -64.24 3.57 42.27
C PRO A 358 -64.85 2.66 43.35
N HIS A 359 -64.07 1.70 43.86
CA HIS A 359 -64.50 0.75 44.89
C HIS A 359 -63.90 1.05 46.26
N SER A 360 -64.60 0.68 47.34
CA SER A 360 -64.08 0.82 48.71
C SER A 360 -62.84 -0.04 48.96
N GLU A 361 -61.98 0.41 49.87
CA GLU A 361 -60.76 -0.31 50.27
C GLU A 361 -61.04 -1.72 50.84
N ALA A 362 -62.18 -1.90 51.50
CA ALA A 362 -62.63 -3.20 51.99
C ALA A 362 -62.99 -4.21 50.88
N MET A 363 -63.32 -3.73 49.68
CA MET A 363 -63.54 -4.58 48.50
C MET A 363 -62.22 -4.85 47.79
N LEU A 364 -61.40 -3.81 47.58
CA LEU A 364 -60.13 -3.92 46.86
C LEU A 364 -59.08 -4.76 47.62
N SER A 365 -59.17 -4.83 48.95
CA SER A 365 -58.34 -5.73 49.77
C SER A 365 -58.70 -7.22 49.62
N LYS A 366 -59.85 -7.56 49.04
CA LYS A 366 -60.31 -8.95 48.87
C LYS A 366 -59.96 -9.57 47.51
N PHE A 367 -59.59 -8.76 46.52
CA PHE A 367 -59.32 -9.19 45.15
C PHE A 367 -57.98 -8.66 44.67
N GLN A 368 -57.25 -9.46 43.89
CA GLN A 368 -55.89 -9.11 43.47
C GLN A 368 -55.88 -8.22 42.23
N SER A 369 -56.86 -8.36 41.33
CA SER A 369 -56.93 -7.57 40.11
C SER A 369 -58.34 -7.05 39.81
N CYS A 370 -58.43 -5.91 39.12
CA CYS A 370 -59.71 -5.41 38.60
C CYS A 370 -60.29 -6.35 37.52
N GLY A 371 -59.42 -7.07 36.79
CA GLY A 371 -59.82 -7.92 35.70
C GLY A 371 -60.53 -9.22 36.11
N ASP A 372 -60.43 -9.60 37.39
CA ASP A 372 -61.13 -10.75 37.95
C ASP A 372 -62.66 -10.60 37.83
N CYS A 373 -63.16 -9.36 37.78
CA CYS A 373 -64.57 -9.05 37.60
C CYS A 373 -64.85 -8.26 36.31
N HIS A 374 -63.93 -7.39 35.89
CA HIS A 374 -64.13 -6.49 34.75
C HIS A 374 -63.50 -6.97 33.44
N GLY A 375 -62.81 -8.11 33.41
CA GLY A 375 -62.07 -8.57 32.24
C GLY A 375 -60.79 -7.77 31.97
N VAL A 376 -60.24 -7.91 30.77
CA VAL A 376 -59.00 -7.20 30.36
C VAL A 376 -59.35 -5.86 29.71
N ALA A 377 -58.37 -4.94 29.62
CA ALA A 377 -58.60 -3.63 29.00
C ALA A 377 -59.10 -3.72 27.54
N HIS A 378 -58.72 -4.79 26.82
CA HIS A 378 -59.19 -5.06 25.46
C HIS A 378 -60.64 -5.58 25.40
N ASP A 379 -61.15 -6.17 26.48
CA ASP A 379 -62.51 -6.74 26.56
C ASP A 379 -63.10 -6.53 27.95
N VAL A 380 -63.49 -5.29 28.22
CA VAL A 380 -64.09 -4.93 29.50
C VAL A 380 -65.51 -5.48 29.55
N LEU A 381 -65.74 -6.42 30.47
CA LEU A 381 -67.04 -7.01 30.75
C LEU A 381 -67.89 -5.96 31.48
N ARG A 382 -69.06 -5.64 30.90
CA ARG A 382 -69.98 -4.61 31.41
C ARG A 382 -70.42 -4.82 32.84
#